data_AF-A0A9D6K0N3-F1
#
_entry.id   AF-A0A9D6K0N3-F1
#
_cell.length_a   1.000
_cell.length_b   1.000
_cell.length_c   1.000
_cell.angle_alpha   90.00
_cell.angle_beta   90.00
_cell.angle_gamma   90.00
#
_symmetry.space_group_name_H-M   'P 1'
#
loop_
_entity.id
_entity.type
_entity.pdbx_description
1 polymer ?
#
loop_
_entity_poly.entity_id
_entity_poly.type
_entity_poly.pdbx_seq_one_letter_code
_entity_poly.pdbx_strand_id
1 'polypeptide(L)'
;MDENTIILTHILKCRRIDLHLDPPKLTADQQKQFESYKSRRVAGEPLQYILGSCNFFGLEFKVNSAVLVPRPETEILVEEALRR
;
A
#
# COMPACT_ATOMS: atom_id res chain seq x y z
N MET A 1 3.40 12.47 0.12
CA MET A 1 2.37 11.40 0.16
C MET A 1 2.53 10.76 1.53
N ASP A 2 1.57 10.90 2.45
CA ASP A 2 1.75 10.41 3.82
C ASP A 2 1.54 8.90 3.88
N GLU A 3 2.62 8.14 4.12
CA GLU A 3 2.59 6.68 4.23
C GLU A 3 1.59 6.21 5.31
N ASN A 4 1.49 6.95 6.42
CA ASN A 4 0.53 6.68 7.49
C ASN A 4 -0.91 6.69 7.00
N THR A 5 -1.25 7.62 6.11
CA THR A 5 -2.59 7.71 5.52
C THR A 5 -2.88 6.49 4.66
N ILE A 6 -1.91 6.02 3.88
CA ILE A 6 -2.05 4.80 3.07
C ILE A 6 -2.28 3.59 3.97
N ILE A 7 -1.48 3.43 5.02
CA ILE A 7 -1.61 2.33 5.98
C ILE A 7 -2.99 2.36 6.67
N LEU A 8 -3.44 3.54 7.12
CA LEU A 8 -4.76 3.69 7.76
C LEU A 8 -5.89 3.34 6.80
N THR A 9 -5.87 3.86 5.57
CA THR A 9 -6.90 3.52 4.56
C THR A 9 -6.96 2.02 4.27
N HIS A 10 -5.81 1.36 4.27
CA HIS A 10 -5.74 -0.09 4.05
C HIS A 10 -6.35 -0.89 5.22
N ILE A 11 -6.03 -0.53 6.47
CA ILE A 11 -6.57 -1.20 7.67
C ILE A 11 -8.08 -0.98 7.80
N LEU A 12 -8.52 0.26 7.56
CA LEU A 12 -9.92 0.66 7.71
C LEU A 12 -10.79 0.30 6.49
N LYS A 13 -10.18 -0.08 5.37
CA LYS A 13 -10.85 -0.31 4.09
C LYS A 13 -11.73 0.87 3.66
N CYS A 14 -11.27 2.09 3.93
CA CYS A 14 -11.97 3.33 3.62
C CYS A 14 -11.17 4.15 2.61
N ARG A 15 -11.83 5.15 2.00
CA ARG A 15 -11.14 6.08 1.11
C ARG A 15 -10.47 7.15 1.94
N ARG A 16 -9.42 7.77 1.37
CA ARG A 16 -8.69 8.85 2.03
C ARG A 16 -9.58 10.01 2.49
N ILE A 17 -10.61 10.33 1.72
CA ILE A 17 -11.52 11.43 2.06
C ILE A 17 -12.32 11.13 3.33
N ASP A 18 -12.61 9.85 3.59
CA ASP A 18 -13.37 9.42 4.76
C ASP A 18 -12.56 9.70 6.04
N LEU A 19 -11.22 9.60 6.00
CA LEU A 19 -10.33 9.94 7.14
C LEU A 19 -10.37 11.43 7.54
N HIS A 20 -10.61 12.33 6.60
CA HIS A 20 -10.64 13.78 6.86
C HIS A 20 -12.03 14.27 7.25
N LEU A 21 -13.08 13.63 6.74
CA LEU A 21 -14.48 14.01 7.00
C LEU A 21 -14.96 13.51 8.36
N ASP A 22 -14.66 12.26 8.70
CA ASP A 22 -15.03 11.66 9.98
C ASP A 22 -13.92 10.68 10.39
N PRO A 23 -12.99 11.07 11.26
CA PRO A 23 -11.88 10.21 11.66
C PRO A 23 -12.42 8.98 12.39
N PRO A 24 -12.40 7.78 11.77
CA PRO A 24 -13.00 6.61 12.36
C PRO A 24 -12.19 6.19 13.59
N LYS A 25 -12.87 5.81 14.67
CA LYS A 25 -12.21 5.26 15.85
C LYS A 25 -11.67 3.88 15.51
N LEU A 26 -10.36 3.70 15.69
CA LEU A 26 -9.70 2.41 15.54
C LEU A 26 -10.11 1.48 16.68
N THR A 27 -10.37 0.22 16.36
CA THR A 27 -10.46 -0.84 17.37
C THR A 27 -9.07 -1.13 17.94
N ALA A 28 -9.01 -1.76 19.12
CA ALA A 28 -7.73 -2.17 19.72
C ALA A 28 -6.89 -3.06 18.78
N ASP A 29 -7.54 -3.92 18.00
CA ASP A 29 -6.87 -4.80 17.03
C ASP A 29 -6.34 -4.01 15.83
N GLN A 30 -7.12 -3.07 15.30
CA GLN A 30 -6.67 -2.20 14.20
C GLN A 30 -5.50 -1.31 14.63
N GLN A 31 -5.50 -0.83 15.88
CA GLN A 31 -4.42 -0.04 16.41
C GLN A 31 -3.13 -0.87 16.59
N LYS A 32 -3.25 -2.11 17.08
CA LYS A 32 -2.11 -3.05 17.11
C LYS A 32 -1.58 -3.35 15.71
N GLN A 33 -2.46 -3.53 14.73
CA GLN A 33 -2.08 -3.77 13.34
C GLN A 33 -1.34 -2.56 12.75
N PHE A 34 -1.83 -1.34 13.03
CA PHE A 34 -1.20 -0.10 12.60
C PHE A 34 0.23 0.04 13.15
N GLU A 35 0.42 -0.17 14.46
CA GLU A 35 1.74 -0.11 15.08
C GLU A 35 2.67 -1.22 14.56
N SER A 36 2.15 -2.42 14.30
CA SER A 36 2.91 -3.49 13.65
C SER A 36 3.40 -3.08 12.26
N TYR A 37 2.53 -2.49 11.43
CA TYR A 37 2.90 -2.06 10.08
C TYR A 37 3.91 -0.90 10.12
N LYS A 38 3.74 0.02 11.06
CA LYS A 38 4.68 1.12 11.29
C LYS A 38 6.05 0.61 11.72
N SER A 39 6.12 -0.35 12.64
CA SER A 39 7.40 -0.92 13.09
C SER A 39 8.15 -1.64 11.96
N ARG A 40 7.43 -2.42 11.13
CA ARG A 40 7.99 -3.03 9.90
C ARG A 40 8.51 -1.98 8.93
N ARG A 41 7.79 -0.87 8.77
CA ARG A 41 8.20 0.23 7.89
C ARG A 41 9.47 0.92 8.38
N VAL A 42 9.57 1.19 9.69
CA VAL A 42 10.76 1.77 10.32
C VAL A 42 11.97 0.83 10.21
N ALA A 43 11.74 -0.49 10.22
CA ALA A 43 12.78 -1.48 9.97
C ALA A 43 13.28 -1.54 8.51
N GLY A 44 12.74 -0.69 7.62
CA GLY A 44 13.16 -0.58 6.22
C GLY A 44 12.39 -1.51 5.27
N GLU A 45 11.36 -2.21 5.75
CA GLU A 45 10.55 -3.04 4.87
C GLU A 45 9.77 -2.16 3.87
N PRO A 46 9.75 -2.51 2.57
CA PRO A 46 8.93 -1.83 1.57
C PRO A 46 7.45 -1.82 1.94
N LEU A 47 6.80 -0.66 1.79
CA LEU A 47 5.40 -0.48 2.12
C LEU A 47 4.50 -1.50 1.40
N GLN A 48 4.82 -1.84 0.15
CA GLN A 48 4.05 -2.78 -0.65
C GLN A 48 4.07 -4.20 -0.07
N TYR A 49 5.17 -4.63 0.56
CA TYR A 49 5.23 -5.93 1.24
C TYR A 49 4.48 -5.91 2.58
N ILE A 50 4.45 -4.75 3.25
CA ILE A 50 3.68 -4.57 4.47
C ILE A 50 2.18 -4.67 4.17
N LEU A 51 1.73 -4.01 3.09
CA LEU A 51 0.34 -4.03 2.62
C LEU A 51 -0.03 -5.33 1.87
N GLY A 52 0.97 -6.06 1.37
CA GLY A 52 0.78 -7.28 0.57
C GLY A 52 0.27 -7.04 -0.85
N SER A 53 0.15 -5.79 -1.28
CA SER A 53 -0.28 -5.43 -2.63
C SER A 53 0.45 -4.20 -3.19
N CYS A 54 0.45 -4.09 -4.51
CA CYS A 54 1.01 -2.97 -5.26
C CYS A 54 0.12 -2.69 -6.47
N ASN A 55 -0.17 -1.42 -6.73
CA ASN A 55 -0.78 -1.00 -7.99
C ASN A 55 0.30 -0.91 -9.07
N PHE A 56 0.03 -1.48 -10.23
CA PHE A 56 0.89 -1.41 -11.41
C PHE A 56 0.01 -1.43 -12.66
N PHE A 57 0.18 -0.46 -13.54
CA PHE A 57 -0.58 -0.30 -14.79
C PHE A 57 -2.11 -0.34 -14.59
N GLY A 58 -2.60 0.31 -13.53
CA GLY A 58 -4.02 0.37 -13.16
C GLY A 58 -4.59 -0.92 -12.55
N LEU A 59 -3.77 -1.94 -12.33
CA LEU A 59 -4.16 -3.22 -11.74
C LEU A 59 -3.53 -3.39 -10.36
N GLU A 60 -4.25 -4.05 -9.45
CA GLU A 60 -3.72 -4.42 -8.13
C GLU A 60 -3.09 -5.81 -8.18
N PHE A 61 -1.80 -5.90 -7.86
CA PHE A 61 -1.05 -7.15 -7.77
C PHE A 61 -0.76 -7.52 -6.33
N LYS A 62 -0.85 -8.82 -6.01
CA LYS A 62 -0.36 -9.36 -4.74
C LYS A 62 1.16 -9.44 -4.77
N VAL A 63 1.81 -8.94 -3.72
CA VAL A 63 3.28 -8.95 -3.60
C VAL A 63 3.70 -9.41 -2.21
N ASN A 64 4.89 -9.98 -2.12
CA ASN A 64 5.52 -10.40 -0.87
C ASN A 64 7.05 -10.33 -1.02
N SER A 65 7.78 -10.66 0.04
CA SER A 65 9.24 -10.62 0.05
C SER A 65 9.92 -11.59 -0.93
N ALA A 66 9.19 -12.52 -1.55
CA ALA A 66 9.72 -13.46 -2.55
C ALA A 66 9.67 -12.91 -3.99
N VAL A 67 9.09 -11.73 -4.22
CA VAL A 67 8.95 -11.13 -5.55
C VAL A 67 9.45 -9.69 -5.57
N LEU A 68 9.88 -9.21 -6.74
CA LEU A 68 10.20 -7.80 -6.92
C LEU A 68 8.93 -6.95 -6.88
N VAL A 69 8.97 -5.83 -6.17
CA VAL A 69 7.91 -4.81 -6.24
C VAL A 69 7.93 -4.19 -7.66
N PRO A 70 6.80 -4.23 -8.40
CA PRO A 70 6.71 -3.58 -9.70
C PRO A 70 7.07 -2.10 -9.61
N ARG A 71 7.87 -1.61 -10.56
CA ARG A 71 8.36 -0.22 -10.58
C ARG A 71 7.61 0.58 -11.64
N PRO A 72 7.29 1.86 -11.40
CA PRO A 72 6.62 2.71 -12.39
C PRO A 72 7.36 2.74 -13.74
N GLU A 73 8.68 2.71 -13.73
CA GLU A 73 9.51 2.69 -14.94
C GLU A 73 9.27 1.43 -15.79
N THR A 74 8.87 0.32 -15.16
CA THR A 74 8.52 -0.92 -15.87
C THR A 74 7.19 -0.81 -16.62
N GLU A 75 6.34 0.16 -16.28
CA GLU A 75 5.11 0.42 -17.05
C GLU A 75 5.44 0.89 -18.47
N ILE A 76 6.54 1.64 -18.65
CA ILE A 76 7.03 2.07 -19.98
C ILE A 76 7.32 0.85 -20.87
N LEU A 77 7.90 -0.21 -20.30
CA LEU A 77 8.16 -1.45 -21.04
C LEU A 77 6.87 -2.14 -21.48
N VAL A 78 5.84 -2.12 -20.64
CA VAL A 78 4.51 -2.66 -20.98
C VAL A 78 3.87 -1.82 -22.10
N GLU A 79 3.92 -0.49 -22.00
CA GLU A 79 3.42 0.41 -23.04
C GLU A 79 4.07 0.15 -24.40
N GLU A 80 5.40 0.03 -24.44
CA GLU A 80 6.12 -0.25 -25.69
C GLU A 80 5.81 -1.65 -26.25
N ALA A 81 5.56 -2.64 -25.38
CA ALA A 81 5.14 -3.97 -25.81
C ALA A 81 3.75 -3.96 -26.47
N LEU A 82 2.84 -3.10 -26.01
CA LEU A 82 1.48 -2.94 -26.53
C LEU A 82 1.38 -2.11 -27.82
N ARG A 83 2.42 -1.36 -28.20
CA ARG A 83 2.44 -0.52 -29.42
C ARG A 83 2.60 -1.31 -30.73
N ARG A 84 2.75 -2.63 -30.65
CA ARG A 84 2.89 -3.52 -31.81
C ARG A 84 1.54 -4.01 -32.29
#